data_AF-A0A0Q9YPQ1-F1
#
_entry.id   AF-A0A0Q9YPQ1-F1
#
_cell.length_a   1.000
_cell.length_b   1.000
_cell.length_c   1.000
_cell.angle_alpha   90.00
_cell.angle_beta   90.00
_cell.angle_gamma   90.00
#
_symmetry.space_group_name_H-M   'P 1'
#
loop_
_entity.id
_entity.type
_entity.pdbx_description
1 polymer ?
#
loop_
_entity_poly.entity_id
_entity_poly.type
_entity_poly.pdbx_seq_one_letter_code
_entity_poly.pdbx_strand_id
1 'polypeptide(L)' 'MGISGISPGSLLLILLIVVLLFGTKKLRTLGEDFGKALQGFKKGLNESDKPDTEQ' A
#
# COMPACT_ATOMS: atom_id res chain seq x y z
N MET A 1 -11.85 -24.11 -2.00
CA MET A 1 -10.75 -23.75 -1.07
C MET A 1 -10.24 -22.36 -1.43
N GLY A 2 -11.08 -21.34 -1.21
CA GLY A 2 -10.69 -19.95 -1.44
C GLY A 2 -9.99 -19.39 -0.20
N ILE A 3 -9.43 -18.20 -0.35
CA ILE A 3 -8.92 -17.28 0.68
C ILE A 3 -9.89 -16.99 1.85
N SER A 4 -11.04 -17.66 1.93
CA SER A 4 -12.06 -17.58 2.98
C SER A 4 -11.60 -18.04 4.38
N GLY A 5 -10.37 -18.56 4.52
CA GLY A 5 -9.74 -18.86 5.81
C GLY A 5 -8.81 -17.76 6.34
N ILE A 6 -8.54 -16.72 5.56
CA ILE A 6 -7.67 -15.62 5.97
C ILE A 6 -8.52 -14.63 6.77
N SER A 7 -8.62 -14.88 8.08
CA SER A 7 -9.24 -13.93 8.99
C SER A 7 -8.42 -12.63 9.04
N PRO A 8 -9.07 -11.44 8.99
CA PRO A 8 -8.36 -10.16 9.10
C PRO A 8 -7.44 -10.06 10.32
N GLY A 9 -7.78 -10.76 11.42
CA GLY A 9 -6.95 -10.82 12.62
C GLY A 9 -5.63 -11.59 12.42
N SER A 10 -5.63 -12.65 11.62
CA SER A 10 -4.41 -13.42 11.31
C SER A 10 -3.42 -12.58 10.49
N LEU A 11 -3.94 -11.76 9.56
CA LEU A 11 -3.14 -10.85 8.76
C LEU A 11 -2.44 -9.79 9.63
N LEU A 12 -3.14 -9.27 10.64
CA LEU A 12 -2.60 -8.31 11.61
C LEU A 12 -1.45 -8.92 12.44
N LEU A 13 -1.59 -10.17 12.87
CA LEU A 13 -0.55 -10.86 13.64
C LEU A 13 0.70 -11.14 12.79
N ILE A 14 0.51 -11.55 11.54
CA ILE A 14 1.61 -11.73 10.58
C ILE A 14 2.31 -10.39 10.31
N LEU A 15 1.55 -9.31 10.08
CA LEU A 15 2.08 -7.96 9.90
C LEU A 15 2.91 -7.54 11.11
N LEU A 16 2.43 -7.78 12.34
CA LEU A 16 3.16 -7.47 13.56
C LEU A 16 4.51 -8.19 13.62
N ILE A 17 4.55 -9.49 13.29
CA ILE A 17 5.79 -10.26 13.25
C ILE A 17 6.75 -9.69 12.20
N VAL A 18 6.26 -9.38 11.00
CA VAL A 18 7.07 -8.75 9.95
C VAL A 18 7.63 -7.41 10.44
N VAL A 19 6.83 -6.59 11.12
CA VAL A 19 7.26 -5.31 11.68
C VAL A 19 8.34 -5.48 12.74
N LEU A 20 8.23 -6.51 13.59
CA LEU A 20 9.25 -6.81 14.61
C LEU A 20 10.55 -7.34 14.00
N LEU A 21 10.49 -8.19 12.96
CA LEU A 21 11.67 -8.75 12.30
C LEU A 21 12.47 -7.70 11.52
N PHE A 22 11.76 -6.88 10.73
CA PHE A 22 12.41 -5.87 9.89
C PHE A 22 12.67 -4.55 10.66
N GLY A 23 11.93 -4.33 11.74
CA GLY A 23 11.95 -3.08 12.49
C GLY A 23 11.21 -1.95 11.77
N THR A 24 10.60 -1.05 12.55
CA THR A 24 9.80 0.07 12.01
C THR A 24 10.60 1.03 11.14
N LYS A 25 11.92 1.19 11.39
CA LYS A 25 12.80 2.03 10.56
C LYS A 25 12.91 1.55 9.12
N LYS A 26 13.19 0.27 8.89
CA LYS A 26 13.33 -0.29 7.53
C LYS A 26 12.01 -0.21 6.78
N LEU A 27 10.92 -0.58 7.44
CA LEU A 27 9.56 -0.51 6.89
C LEU A 27 9.15 0.91 6.52
N ARG A 28 9.53 1.91 7.32
CA ARG A 28 9.25 3.32 7.03
C ARG A 28 10.02 3.80 5.80
N THR A 29 11.33 3.54 5.73
CA THR A 29 12.15 3.95 4.58
C THR A 29 11.66 3.31 3.29
N LEU A 30 11.43 1.99 3.30
CA LEU A 30 10.84 1.29 2.16
C LEU A 30 9.44 1.82 1.84
N GLY A 31 8.59 2.02 2.84
CA GLY A 31 7.25 2.57 2.65
C GLY A 31 7.23 3.97 2.06
N GLU A 32 8.20 4.84 2.40
CA GLU A 32 8.35 6.17 1.81
C GLU A 32 8.76 6.09 0.33
N ASP A 33 9.68 5.19 -0.03
CA ASP A 33 10.12 4.99 -1.42
C ASP A 33 9.01 4.38 -2.29
N PHE A 34 8.36 3.33 -1.79
CA PHE A 34 7.18 2.74 -2.45
C PHE A 34 6.01 3.72 -2.50
N GLY A 35 5.80 4.52 -1.46
CA GLY A 35 4.76 5.53 -1.39
C GLY A 35 4.93 6.62 -2.45
N LYS A 36 6.17 7.09 -2.67
CA LYS A 36 6.49 8.04 -3.75
C LYS A 36 6.22 7.45 -5.13
N ALA A 37 6.60 6.19 -5.36
CA ALA A 37 6.31 5.50 -6.63
C ALA A 37 4.80 5.34 -6.89
N LEU A 38 4.05 4.94 -5.86
CA LEU A 38 2.59 4.79 -5.94
C LEU A 38 1.86 6.13 -6.05
N GLN A 39 2.41 7.22 -5.51
CA GLN A 39 1.84 8.56 -5.64
C GLN A 39 1.80 9.03 -7.10
N GLY A 40 2.86 8.77 -7.87
CA GLY A 40 2.89 9.06 -9.31
C GLY A 40 1.85 8.24 -10.09
N PHE A 41 1.72 6.95 -9.74
CA PHE A 41 0.72 6.07 -10.34
C PHE A 41 -0.72 6.52 -10.03
N LYS A 42 -1.02 6.86 -8.77
CA LYS A 42 -2.33 7.39 -8.37
C LYS A 42 -2.63 8.71 -9.08
N LYS A 43 -1.65 9.60 -9.22
CA LYS A 43 -1.84 10.89 -9.90
C LYS A 43 -2.18 10.68 -11.38
N GLY A 44 -1.45 9.79 -12.08
CA GLY A 44 -1.75 9.45 -13.48
C GLY A 44 -3.14 8.84 -13.67
N LEU A 45 -3.58 7.99 -12.75
CA LEU A 45 -4.95 7.44 -12.77
C LEU A 45 -6.03 8.52 -12.56
N ASN A 46 -5.79 9.51 -11.69
CA ASN A 46 -6.74 10.60 -11.45
C ASN A 46 -6.71 11.66 -12.57
N GLU A 47 -5.58 11.85 -13.25
CA GLU A 47 -5.48 12.75 -14.40
C GLU A 47 -6.27 12.19 -15.59
N SER A 48 -6.28 10.86 -15.78
CA SER A 48 -7.11 10.20 -16.80
C SER A 48 -8.61 10.18 -16.49
N ASP A 49 -9.01 10.37 -15.23
CA ASP A 49 -10.42 10.32 -14.78
C ASP A 49 -11.03 11.71 -14.57
N LYS A 50 -10.24 12.79 -14.67
CA LYS A 50 -10.81 14.13 -14.83
C LYS A 50 -11.28 14.25 -16.28
N PRO A 51 -12.60 14.26 -16.55
CA PRO A 51 -13.06 14.69 -17.85
C PRO A 51 -12.56 16.12 -18.05
N ASP A 52 -11.92 16.37 -19.19
CA ASP A 52 -11.67 17.71 -19.72
C ASP A 52 -12.91 18.58 -19.50
N THR A 53 -12.91 19.32 -18.41
CA THR A 53 -13.81 20.44 -18.18
C THR A 53 -12.90 21.64 -18.34
N GLU A 54 -13.02 22.25 -19.52
CA GLU A 54 -12.42 23.51 -19.97
C GLU A 54 -11.02 23.40 -20.61
N GLN A 55 -10.96 23.06 -21.91
CA GLN A 55 -10.97 24.02 -23.04
C GLN A 55 -11.44 23.37 -24.35
#